data_AF-A0A8S2ZZS5-F1
#
_entry.id   AF-A0A8S2ZZS5-F1
#
_cell.length_a   1.000
_cell.length_b   1.000
_cell.length_c   1.000
_cell.angle_alpha   90.00
_cell.angle_beta   90.00
_cell.angle_gamma   90.00
#
_symmetry.space_group_name_H-M   'P 1'
#
loop_
_entity.id
_entity.type
_entity.pdbx_description
1 polymer ?
#
loop_
_entity_poly.entity_id
_entity_poly.type
_entity_poly.pdbx_seq_one_letter_code
_entity_poly.pdbx_strand_id
1 'polypeptide(L)'
;MDQNREKYGHNIEVSRAIKFVQNLIGIVKQVHSRGILHQNIEPENIVIKYELRNQPIDTVNLTLLNFTKAFIKSNELTRINHDEGNHWYQPPQAYIQSFKNSATNDASAIAAILLWLLTDKIPQHHENILPHRLPEVLDRIDEKILNAIDFTNGNQLKTYLIDTFNRAFGFPNYEPWTIEELDCRIESILELLVSSDSKRNTIEDIFQDLLDLTTSPKLMSTASDHPPAIQKAADAFARVKQKFLKSNEDRYVWHDGYCTWLINKQNSVDEYRHDDILTYYRRNQNYSIITICFASINDEGRVITLSIGSTVQGKMIRIPLGQYSVAQDYVKELQETFNMELRNLLLSIYNKQKSCAAVIARSQ
;
A
#
# COMPACT_ATOMS: atom_id res chain seq x y z
N MET A 1 -33.09 -24.19 17.16
CA MET A 1 -32.60 -22.80 17.05
C MET A 1 -31.07 -22.86 17.05
N ASP A 2 -30.40 -22.72 15.91
CA ASP A 2 -29.01 -22.21 15.85
C ASP A 2 -28.71 -21.91 14.37
N GLN A 3 -28.84 -20.64 13.94
CA GLN A 3 -28.69 -20.24 12.52
C GLN A 3 -27.87 -18.95 12.32
N ASN A 4 -27.49 -18.26 13.41
CA ASN A 4 -26.61 -17.08 13.36
C ASN A 4 -25.32 -17.36 14.13
N ARG A 5 -24.39 -18.06 13.48
CA ARG A 5 -22.96 -17.98 13.79
C ARG A 5 -22.23 -17.57 12.53
N GLU A 6 -21.83 -16.32 12.46
CA GLU A 6 -20.71 -15.94 11.60
C GLU A 6 -19.49 -16.71 12.11
N LYS A 7 -19.08 -17.77 11.40
CA LYS A 7 -17.70 -18.25 11.52
C LYS A 7 -16.82 -17.20 10.85
N TYR A 8 -16.26 -16.32 11.69
CA TYR A 8 -15.42 -15.20 11.28
C TYR A 8 -14.31 -15.69 10.33
N GLY A 9 -14.20 -15.06 9.15
CA GLY A 9 -13.45 -15.57 7.99
C GLY A 9 -14.36 -15.85 6.79
N HIS A 10 -15.14 -16.92 6.82
CA HIS A 10 -15.80 -17.42 5.60
C HIS A 10 -16.80 -16.42 4.97
N ASN A 11 -17.57 -15.67 5.79
CA ASN A 11 -18.65 -14.78 5.33
C ASN A 11 -18.34 -13.27 5.35
N ILE A 12 -17.15 -12.83 5.79
CA ILE A 12 -16.83 -11.39 5.81
C ILE A 12 -16.56 -10.86 4.38
N GLU A 13 -17.15 -9.70 4.06
CA GLU A 13 -16.86 -8.95 2.83
C GLU A 13 -15.45 -8.34 2.87
N VAL A 14 -14.77 -8.25 1.72
CA VAL A 14 -13.40 -7.71 1.64
C VAL A 14 -13.31 -6.29 2.21
N SER A 15 -14.26 -5.42 1.85
CA SER A 15 -14.36 -4.04 2.37
C SER A 15 -14.45 -4.00 3.90
N ARG A 16 -15.21 -4.91 4.53
CA ARG A 16 -15.33 -4.97 5.99
C ARG A 16 -14.08 -5.53 6.66
N ALA A 17 -13.44 -6.53 6.06
CA ALA A 17 -12.16 -7.07 6.55
C ALA A 17 -11.05 -6.01 6.55
N ILE A 18 -10.96 -5.22 5.47
CA ILE A 18 -9.97 -4.14 5.35
C ILE A 18 -10.24 -2.99 6.33
N LYS A 19 -11.50 -2.55 6.49
CA LYS A 19 -11.87 -1.53 7.49
C LYS A 19 -11.64 -2.00 8.94
N PHE A 20 -11.95 -3.26 9.28
CA PHE A 20 -11.64 -3.82 10.60
C PHE A 20 -10.14 -3.72 10.90
N VAL A 21 -9.31 -4.02 9.90
CA VAL A 21 -7.85 -3.87 9.97
C VAL A 21 -7.43 -2.41 10.08
N GLN A 22 -8.08 -1.47 9.38
CA GLN A 22 -7.84 -0.03 9.54
C GLN A 22 -8.16 0.45 10.97
N ASN A 23 -9.29 0.01 11.56
CA ASN A 23 -9.65 0.31 12.94
C ASN A 23 -8.59 -0.22 13.93
N LEU A 24 -8.07 -1.43 13.70
CA LEU A 24 -6.99 -2.03 14.49
C LEU A 24 -5.67 -1.24 14.36
N ILE A 25 -5.32 -0.81 13.14
CA ILE A 25 -4.16 0.06 12.88
C ILE A 25 -4.30 1.38 13.64
N GLY A 26 -5.47 2.01 13.63
CA GLY A 26 -5.75 3.23 14.39
C GLY A 26 -5.55 3.08 15.91
N ILE A 27 -5.79 1.89 16.48
CA ILE A 27 -5.45 1.58 17.88
C ILE A 27 -3.94 1.40 18.05
N VAL A 28 -3.28 0.68 17.14
CA VAL A 28 -1.83 0.39 17.26
C VAL A 28 -0.98 1.65 17.05
N LYS A 29 -1.38 2.57 16.17
CA LYS A 29 -0.78 3.93 16.06
C LYS A 29 -0.84 4.68 17.39
N GLN A 30 -1.95 4.57 18.13
CA GLN A 30 -2.06 5.16 19.47
C GLN A 30 -1.15 4.46 20.51
N VAL A 31 -0.93 3.16 20.41
CA VAL A 31 0.04 2.43 21.26
C VAL A 31 1.48 2.86 20.92
N HIS A 32 1.85 2.88 19.64
CA HIS A 32 3.20 3.24 19.16
C HIS A 32 3.55 4.69 19.43
N SER A 33 2.59 5.63 19.32
CA SER A 33 2.78 7.04 19.67
C SER A 33 3.17 7.28 21.14
N ARG A 34 2.94 6.30 22.02
CA ARG A 34 3.34 6.33 23.44
C ARG A 34 4.69 5.64 23.69
N GLY A 35 5.42 5.25 22.64
CA GLY A 35 6.68 4.53 22.72
C GLY A 35 6.55 3.05 23.08
N ILE A 36 5.33 2.49 23.01
CA ILE A 36 5.00 1.11 23.35
C ILE A 36 4.83 0.31 22.06
N LEU A 37 5.36 -0.91 22.00
CA LEU A 37 5.09 -1.91 20.97
C LEU A 37 4.30 -3.07 21.62
N HIS A 38 3.33 -3.65 20.93
CA HIS A 38 2.44 -4.66 21.53
C HIS A 38 3.05 -6.08 21.52
N GLN A 39 3.70 -6.44 20.41
CA GLN A 39 4.33 -7.73 20.07
C GLN A 39 3.38 -8.94 19.98
N ASN A 40 2.29 -8.99 20.75
CA ASN A 40 1.37 -10.13 20.82
C ASN A 40 -0.02 -9.81 20.20
N ILE A 41 -0.04 -9.17 19.02
CA ILE A 41 -1.29 -8.91 18.29
C ILE A 41 -1.77 -10.20 17.62
N GLU A 42 -2.89 -10.73 18.08
CA GLU A 42 -3.59 -11.90 17.53
C GLU A 42 -5.09 -11.77 17.81
N PRO A 43 -5.99 -12.49 17.10
CA PRO A 43 -7.44 -12.32 17.24
C PRO A 43 -7.96 -12.49 18.67
N GLU A 44 -7.35 -13.38 19.45
CA GLU A 44 -7.71 -13.69 20.83
C GLU A 44 -7.48 -12.49 21.79
N ASN A 45 -6.59 -11.57 21.42
CA ASN A 45 -6.29 -10.35 22.18
C ASN A 45 -7.09 -9.13 21.69
N ILE A 46 -8.05 -9.30 20.76
CA ILE A 46 -8.88 -8.21 20.24
C ILE A 46 -10.32 -8.40 20.68
N VAL A 47 -10.75 -7.61 21.68
CA VAL A 47 -12.16 -7.57 22.09
C VAL A 47 -12.97 -6.74 21.09
N ILE A 48 -14.04 -7.34 20.60
CA ILE A 48 -15.04 -6.71 19.75
C ILE A 48 -16.27 -6.33 20.60
N LYS A 49 -16.49 -5.03 20.81
CA LYS A 49 -17.69 -4.53 21.49
C LYS A 49 -18.77 -4.15 20.46
N TYR A 50 -19.79 -5.00 20.39
CA TYR A 50 -21.04 -4.75 19.69
C TYR A 50 -21.97 -3.91 20.58
N GLU A 51 -22.40 -2.73 20.12
CA GLU A 51 -23.47 -1.95 20.75
C GLU A 51 -24.86 -2.43 20.29
N LEU A 52 -24.95 -2.99 19.07
CA LEU A 52 -26.16 -3.58 18.49
C LEU A 52 -25.90 -5.02 18.02
N ARG A 53 -26.88 -5.92 18.21
CA ARG A 53 -26.75 -7.37 17.96
C ARG A 53 -26.32 -7.74 16.53
N ASN A 54 -26.67 -6.91 15.55
CA ASN A 54 -26.38 -7.12 14.13
C ASN A 54 -25.47 -6.00 13.55
N GLN A 55 -24.65 -5.37 14.39
CA GLN A 55 -23.74 -4.29 13.97
C GLN A 55 -22.63 -4.86 13.07
N PRO A 56 -22.40 -4.29 11.87
CA PRO A 56 -21.32 -4.72 10.98
C PRO A 56 -19.96 -4.64 11.66
N ILE A 57 -19.13 -5.68 11.47
CA ILE A 57 -17.82 -5.84 12.13
C ILE A 57 -16.80 -4.74 11.79
N ASP A 58 -17.02 -3.95 10.72
CA ASP A 58 -16.24 -2.75 10.40
C ASP A 58 -16.65 -1.48 11.17
N THR A 59 -17.75 -1.54 11.92
CA THR A 59 -18.36 -0.40 12.65
C THR A 59 -18.36 -0.58 14.17
N VAL A 60 -17.84 -1.70 14.67
CA VAL A 60 -17.75 -2.06 16.10
C VAL A 60 -16.62 -1.32 16.82
N ASN A 61 -16.76 -1.16 18.13
CA ASN A 61 -15.69 -0.66 18.98
C ASN A 61 -14.68 -1.79 19.26
N LEU A 62 -13.42 -1.64 18.81
CA LEU A 62 -12.35 -2.59 19.09
C LEU A 62 -11.58 -2.19 20.36
N THR A 63 -11.02 -3.18 21.07
CA THR A 63 -10.11 -2.95 22.20
C THR A 63 -9.01 -4.02 22.20
N LEU A 64 -7.77 -3.58 22.08
CA LEU A 64 -6.58 -4.45 22.15
C LEU A 64 -6.25 -4.74 23.62
N LEU A 65 -6.04 -6.02 23.95
CA LEU A 65 -5.69 -6.53 25.28
C LEU A 65 -4.33 -7.22 25.29
N ASN A 66 -3.89 -7.65 26.48
CA ASN A 66 -2.74 -8.55 26.66
C ASN A 66 -1.36 -7.95 26.28
N PHE A 67 -1.08 -6.76 26.83
CA PHE A 67 0.21 -6.08 26.79
C PHE A 67 1.32 -6.82 27.61
N THR A 68 1.21 -8.12 27.87
CA THR A 68 2.17 -8.89 28.69
C THR A 68 3.54 -9.04 28.01
N LYS A 69 3.57 -9.07 26.67
CA LYS A 69 4.79 -9.07 25.85
C LYS A 69 5.15 -7.67 25.32
N ALA A 70 4.49 -6.61 25.82
CA ALA A 70 4.69 -5.26 25.32
C ALA A 70 6.08 -4.72 25.67
N PHE A 71 6.67 -3.96 24.75
CA PHE A 71 8.01 -3.37 24.90
C PHE A 71 7.93 -1.85 24.88
N ILE A 72 8.57 -1.21 25.84
CA ILE A 72 8.68 0.26 25.90
C ILE A 72 10.06 0.67 25.40
N LYS A 73 10.11 1.59 24.44
CA LYS A 73 11.36 2.01 23.76
C LYS A 73 12.28 2.89 24.63
N SER A 74 11.82 3.28 25.83
CA SER A 74 12.62 4.03 26.83
C SER A 74 13.41 3.10 27.74
N ASN A 75 14.66 3.49 28.02
CA ASN A 75 15.72 2.75 28.71
C ASN A 75 15.35 1.78 29.87
N GLU A 76 16.18 0.74 29.95
CA GLU A 76 16.50 -0.12 31.11
C GLU A 76 15.47 -1.16 31.63
N LEU A 77 14.16 -0.88 31.72
CA LEU A 77 13.31 -1.62 32.70
C LEU A 77 12.56 -2.90 32.25
N THR A 78 12.54 -3.29 30.96
CA THR A 78 11.89 -4.55 30.53
C THR A 78 12.73 -5.38 29.56
N ARG A 79 13.69 -6.15 30.09
CA ARG A 79 14.30 -7.32 29.43
C ARG A 79 13.72 -8.63 30.00
N ILE A 80 12.41 -8.86 29.85
CA ILE A 80 11.83 -10.15 30.19
C ILE A 80 11.95 -11.06 28.96
N ASN A 81 12.85 -12.03 29.02
CA ASN A 81 12.98 -13.06 27.99
C ASN A 81 11.86 -14.09 28.15
N HIS A 82 10.70 -13.80 27.58
CA HIS A 82 9.80 -14.84 27.12
C HIS A 82 10.22 -15.23 25.70
N ASP A 83 10.53 -16.51 25.51
CA ASP A 83 10.88 -17.08 24.20
C ASP A 83 9.66 -17.68 23.48
N GLU A 84 8.49 -17.61 24.12
CA GLU A 84 7.18 -17.85 23.52
C GLU A 84 6.74 -16.61 22.72
N GLY A 85 7.07 -16.60 21.42
CA GLY A 85 6.60 -15.60 20.47
C GLY A 85 5.07 -15.54 20.34
N ASN A 86 4.57 -14.64 19.51
CA ASN A 86 3.16 -14.64 19.07
C ASN A 86 2.85 -16.00 18.43
N HIS A 87 1.83 -16.74 18.87
CA HIS A 87 1.58 -18.09 18.33
C HIS A 87 0.77 -18.07 17.02
N TRP A 88 0.11 -16.94 16.72
CA TRP A 88 -0.70 -16.75 15.53
C TRP A 88 0.12 -16.42 14.28
N TYR A 89 1.22 -15.67 14.45
CA TYR A 89 2.20 -15.41 13.40
C TYR A 89 3.60 -15.21 13.96
N GLN A 90 4.58 -15.91 13.40
CA GLN A 90 6.01 -15.70 13.67
C GLN A 90 6.77 -15.48 12.35
N PRO A 91 7.70 -14.52 12.30
CA PRO A 91 8.75 -14.49 11.28
C PRO A 91 9.58 -15.79 11.30
N PRO A 92 10.19 -16.22 10.18
CA PRO A 92 10.98 -17.45 10.14
C PRO A 92 12.08 -17.48 11.22
N GLN A 93 12.25 -18.64 11.88
CA GLN A 93 12.91 -18.74 13.19
C GLN A 93 14.34 -18.17 13.23
N ALA A 94 15.08 -18.24 12.11
CA ALA A 94 16.42 -17.67 11.96
C ALA A 94 16.49 -16.13 12.17
N TYR A 95 15.36 -15.43 12.14
CA TYR A 95 15.28 -13.97 12.14
C TYR A 95 14.52 -13.35 13.31
N ILE A 96 14.06 -14.17 14.28
CA ILE A 96 13.29 -13.70 15.44
C ILE A 96 14.04 -12.61 16.22
N GLN A 97 15.37 -12.71 16.34
CA GLN A 97 16.18 -11.69 17.02
C GLN A 97 16.14 -10.31 16.36
N SER A 98 16.02 -10.24 15.02
CA SER A 98 15.93 -8.97 14.27
C SER A 98 14.53 -8.36 14.31
N PHE A 99 13.49 -9.17 14.52
CA PHE A 99 12.11 -8.70 14.74
C PHE A 99 11.81 -8.32 16.20
N LYS A 100 12.51 -8.92 17.17
CA LYS A 100 12.29 -8.70 18.61
C LYS A 100 12.47 -7.21 18.92
N ASN A 101 11.40 -6.55 19.37
CA ASN A 101 11.32 -5.11 19.64
C ASN A 101 11.26 -4.18 18.41
N SER A 102 10.85 -4.67 17.23
CA SER A 102 10.48 -3.83 16.09
C SER A 102 8.98 -3.50 16.07
N ALA A 103 8.64 -2.26 15.72
CA ALA A 103 7.26 -1.84 15.42
C ALA A 103 6.66 -2.61 14.23
N THR A 104 7.51 -3.09 13.32
CA THR A 104 7.08 -3.84 12.15
C THR A 104 6.53 -5.23 12.48
N ASN A 105 6.85 -5.79 13.66
CA ASN A 105 6.27 -7.05 14.12
C ASN A 105 4.75 -6.92 14.30
N ASP A 106 4.29 -5.80 14.85
CA ASP A 106 2.88 -5.50 15.02
C ASP A 106 2.19 -5.33 13.65
N ALA A 107 2.85 -4.71 12.67
CA ALA A 107 2.34 -4.55 11.32
C ALA A 107 2.19 -5.91 10.58
N SER A 108 3.20 -6.78 10.65
CA SER A 108 3.11 -8.14 10.09
C SER A 108 2.01 -8.97 10.76
N ALA A 109 1.79 -8.81 12.08
CA ALA A 109 0.72 -9.48 12.80
C ALA A 109 -0.69 -8.97 12.39
N ILE A 110 -0.84 -7.66 12.17
CA ILE A 110 -2.07 -7.09 11.59
C ILE A 110 -2.33 -7.63 10.17
N ALA A 111 -1.29 -7.73 9.33
CA ALA A 111 -1.41 -8.33 8.01
C ALA A 111 -1.75 -9.83 8.07
N ALA A 112 -1.28 -10.56 9.09
CA ALA A 112 -1.67 -11.95 9.35
C ALA A 112 -3.17 -12.07 9.71
N ILE A 113 -3.68 -11.14 10.52
CA ILE A 113 -5.12 -11.04 10.82
C ILE A 113 -5.92 -10.74 9.54
N LEU A 114 -5.44 -9.84 8.66
CA LEU A 114 -6.09 -9.59 7.38
C LEU A 114 -6.16 -10.85 6.50
N LEU A 115 -5.06 -11.59 6.37
CA LEU A 115 -5.03 -12.82 5.57
C LEU A 115 -6.03 -13.84 6.12
N TRP A 116 -6.09 -14.02 7.45
CA TRP A 116 -7.07 -14.89 8.09
C TRP A 116 -8.51 -14.46 7.84
N LEU A 117 -8.84 -13.16 8.02
CA LEU A 117 -10.18 -12.63 7.75
C LEU A 117 -10.63 -12.86 6.30
N LEU A 118 -9.71 -12.77 5.33
CA LEU A 118 -10.04 -13.01 3.93
C LEU A 118 -10.18 -14.51 3.58
N THR A 119 -9.52 -15.43 4.30
CA THR A 119 -9.35 -16.81 3.80
C THR A 119 -9.84 -17.91 4.75
N ASP A 120 -10.15 -17.58 6.01
CA ASP A 120 -10.37 -18.54 7.12
C ASP A 120 -9.20 -19.52 7.31
N LYS A 121 -7.97 -19.02 7.09
CA LYS A 121 -6.70 -19.76 7.27
C LYS A 121 -5.77 -18.99 8.21
N ILE A 122 -5.26 -19.67 9.23
CA ILE A 122 -4.18 -19.13 10.08
C ILE A 122 -2.90 -19.05 9.24
N PRO A 123 -2.17 -17.93 9.19
CA PRO A 123 -0.98 -17.79 8.34
C PRO A 123 0.22 -18.63 8.78
N GLN A 124 0.26 -19.89 8.32
CA GLN A 124 1.36 -20.82 8.59
C GLN A 124 2.44 -20.72 7.51
N HIS A 125 3.71 -20.64 7.94
CA HIS A 125 4.85 -20.76 7.03
C HIS A 125 5.10 -22.23 6.71
N HIS A 126 5.20 -22.56 5.42
CA HIS A 126 5.65 -23.87 4.94
C HIS A 126 7.06 -23.74 4.37
N GLU A 127 7.78 -24.86 4.22
CA GLU A 127 9.16 -24.83 3.72
C GLU A 127 9.26 -24.12 2.35
N ASN A 128 9.89 -22.94 2.36
CA ASN A 128 10.07 -22.05 1.20
C ASN A 128 8.78 -21.45 0.59
N ILE A 129 7.61 -21.58 1.24
CA ILE A 129 6.33 -21.03 0.75
C ILE A 129 5.73 -20.07 1.78
N LEU A 130 5.51 -18.82 1.36
CA LEU A 130 4.87 -17.78 2.17
C LEU A 130 3.37 -18.08 2.36
N PRO A 131 2.75 -17.74 3.50
CA PRO A 131 1.39 -18.19 3.84
C PRO A 131 0.33 -17.83 2.79
N HIS A 132 0.42 -16.65 2.17
CA HIS A 132 -0.51 -16.18 1.14
C HIS A 132 -0.26 -16.76 -0.26
N ARG A 133 0.79 -17.58 -0.44
CA ARG A 133 1.14 -18.23 -1.71
C ARG A 133 0.78 -19.71 -1.75
N LEU A 134 0.19 -20.26 -0.68
CA LEU A 134 -0.42 -21.58 -0.68
C LEU A 134 -1.61 -21.59 -1.67
N PRO A 135 -1.79 -22.62 -2.52
CA PRO A 135 -2.85 -22.63 -3.54
C PRO A 135 -4.24 -22.40 -2.96
N GLU A 136 -4.59 -23.09 -1.88
CA GLU A 136 -5.90 -22.98 -1.21
C GLU A 136 -6.11 -21.64 -0.47
N VAL A 137 -5.07 -20.82 -0.34
CA VAL A 137 -5.13 -19.46 0.20
C VAL A 137 -5.28 -18.45 -0.95
N LEU A 138 -4.58 -18.66 -2.06
CA LEU A 138 -4.74 -17.89 -3.30
C LEU A 138 -6.14 -18.04 -3.90
N ASP A 139 -6.66 -19.27 -3.98
CA ASP A 139 -8.01 -19.56 -4.48
C ASP A 139 -9.09 -18.82 -3.67
N ARG A 140 -8.91 -18.71 -2.35
CA ARG A 140 -9.80 -17.96 -1.45
C ARG A 140 -9.69 -16.45 -1.61
N ILE A 141 -8.48 -15.92 -1.83
CA ILE A 141 -8.29 -14.50 -2.15
C ILE A 141 -9.01 -14.17 -3.47
N ASP A 142 -8.88 -15.02 -4.49
CA ASP A 142 -9.55 -14.83 -5.78
C ASP A 142 -11.07 -14.93 -5.68
N GLU A 143 -11.60 -15.92 -4.96
CA GLU A 143 -13.03 -16.06 -4.65
C GLU A 143 -13.57 -14.79 -3.97
N LYS A 144 -12.88 -14.26 -2.96
CA LYS A 144 -13.31 -13.04 -2.26
C LYS A 144 -13.26 -11.80 -3.16
N ILE A 145 -12.24 -11.66 -4.01
CA ILE A 145 -12.07 -10.51 -4.90
C ILE A 145 -13.12 -10.50 -6.03
N LEU A 146 -13.37 -11.65 -6.66
CA LEU A 146 -14.37 -11.80 -7.71
C LEU A 146 -15.79 -11.52 -7.21
N ASN A 147 -16.06 -11.76 -5.92
CA ASN A 147 -17.32 -11.40 -5.27
C ASN A 147 -17.41 -9.93 -4.79
N ALA A 148 -16.30 -9.17 -4.82
CA ALA A 148 -16.25 -7.83 -4.25
C ALA A 148 -16.33 -6.69 -5.28
N ILE A 149 -15.68 -6.82 -6.45
CA ILE A 149 -15.55 -5.75 -7.46
C ILE A 149 -15.47 -6.29 -8.89
N ASP A 150 -15.57 -5.40 -9.89
CA ASP A 150 -15.43 -5.79 -11.31
C ASP A 150 -14.06 -6.38 -11.63
N PHE A 151 -14.01 -7.19 -12.70
CA PHE A 151 -12.81 -7.93 -13.12
C PHE A 151 -11.55 -7.08 -13.31
N THR A 152 -11.67 -5.81 -13.71
CA THR A 152 -10.51 -4.96 -14.02
C THR A 152 -9.91 -4.37 -12.75
N ASN A 153 -10.76 -3.85 -11.87
CA ASN A 153 -10.34 -3.41 -10.54
C ASN A 153 -9.91 -4.61 -9.66
N GLY A 154 -10.54 -5.78 -9.85
CA GLY A 154 -10.22 -7.04 -9.17
C GLY A 154 -8.75 -7.47 -9.32
N ASN A 155 -8.22 -7.41 -10.54
CA ASN A 155 -6.81 -7.71 -10.78
C ASN A 155 -5.86 -6.74 -10.04
N GLN A 156 -6.19 -5.44 -9.97
CA GLN A 156 -5.38 -4.48 -9.22
C GLN A 156 -5.48 -4.70 -7.70
N LEU A 157 -6.68 -4.96 -7.18
CA LEU A 157 -6.89 -5.32 -5.77
C LEU A 157 -6.10 -6.59 -5.40
N LYS A 158 -6.08 -7.59 -6.28
CA LYS A 158 -5.29 -8.82 -6.10
C LYS A 158 -3.80 -8.51 -5.98
N THR A 159 -3.23 -7.76 -6.92
CA THR A 159 -1.83 -7.29 -6.81
C THR A 159 -1.61 -6.57 -5.48
N TYR A 160 -2.53 -5.67 -5.10
CA TYR A 160 -2.35 -4.84 -3.91
C TYR A 160 -2.32 -5.65 -2.62
N LEU A 161 -3.23 -6.62 -2.47
CA LEU A 161 -3.26 -7.56 -1.35
C LEU A 161 -2.04 -8.49 -1.35
N ILE A 162 -1.73 -9.14 -2.48
CA ILE A 162 -0.62 -10.08 -2.61
C ILE A 162 0.73 -9.41 -2.30
N ASP A 163 0.93 -8.15 -2.71
CA ASP A 163 2.16 -7.41 -2.39
C ASP A 163 2.19 -6.92 -0.93
N THR A 164 1.03 -6.63 -0.33
CA THR A 164 0.92 -6.36 1.11
C THR A 164 1.38 -7.58 1.91
N PHE A 165 0.97 -8.78 1.50
CA PHE A 165 1.40 -10.03 2.11
C PHE A 165 2.85 -10.44 1.75
N ASN A 166 3.32 -10.16 0.52
CA ASN A 166 4.73 -10.35 0.13
C ASN A 166 5.66 -9.60 1.08
N ARG A 167 5.38 -8.31 1.32
CA ARG A 167 6.18 -7.48 2.22
C ARG A 167 5.97 -7.79 3.71
N ALA A 168 4.75 -8.19 4.12
CA ALA A 168 4.47 -8.56 5.51
C ALA A 168 5.14 -9.87 5.95
N PHE A 169 5.26 -10.86 5.05
CA PHE A 169 5.70 -12.22 5.40
C PHE A 169 7.03 -12.65 4.77
N GLY A 170 7.51 -11.95 3.72
CA GLY A 170 8.65 -12.37 2.90
C GLY A 170 10.05 -12.09 3.45
N PHE A 171 10.18 -11.68 4.71
CA PHE A 171 11.48 -11.42 5.35
C PHE A 171 12.40 -12.66 5.29
N PRO A 172 13.72 -12.53 5.02
CA PRO A 172 14.52 -11.30 4.93
C PRO A 172 14.49 -10.59 3.56
N ASN A 173 13.80 -11.15 2.57
CA ASN A 173 13.88 -10.69 1.17
C ASN A 173 13.12 -9.39 0.90
N TYR A 174 12.31 -8.93 1.87
CA TYR A 174 11.57 -7.67 1.84
C TYR A 174 11.69 -7.00 3.22
N GLU A 175 11.93 -5.69 3.23
CA GLU A 175 11.86 -4.91 4.48
C GLU A 175 10.40 -4.85 4.95
N PRO A 176 10.05 -5.22 6.19
CA PRO A 176 8.65 -5.32 6.61
C PRO A 176 7.93 -3.96 6.63
N TRP A 177 6.61 -3.96 6.70
CA TRP A 177 5.82 -2.73 6.86
C TRP A 177 6.05 -2.07 8.22
N THR A 178 6.19 -0.74 8.26
CA THR A 178 5.82 0.02 9.46
C THR A 178 4.29 0.10 9.59
N ILE A 179 3.79 0.50 10.76
CA ILE A 179 2.34 0.69 10.97
C ILE A 179 1.82 1.83 10.09
N GLU A 180 2.59 2.91 9.96
CA GLU A 180 2.27 4.08 9.16
C GLU A 180 2.11 3.71 7.68
N GLU A 181 3.06 2.98 7.09
CA GLU A 181 2.97 2.55 5.69
C GLU A 181 1.83 1.53 5.47
N LEU A 182 1.60 0.63 6.43
CA LEU A 182 0.52 -0.34 6.36
C LEU A 182 -0.85 0.36 6.36
N ASP A 183 -1.02 1.42 7.14
CA ASP A 183 -2.24 2.25 7.16
C ASP A 183 -2.52 2.83 5.77
N CYS A 184 -1.51 3.45 5.14
CA CYS A 184 -1.62 4.09 3.83
C CYS A 184 -1.86 3.06 2.71
N ARG A 185 -1.30 1.85 2.87
CA ARG A 185 -1.57 0.71 1.99
C ARG A 185 -3.01 0.20 2.13
N ILE A 186 -3.53 0.16 3.35
CA ILE A 186 -4.90 -0.23 3.66
C ILE A 186 -5.90 0.83 3.15
N GLU A 187 -5.61 2.12 3.29
CA GLU A 187 -6.37 3.21 2.67
C GLU A 187 -6.42 3.07 1.14
N SER A 188 -5.28 2.78 0.50
CA SER A 188 -5.24 2.56 -0.97
C SER A 188 -6.07 1.35 -1.41
N ILE A 189 -6.13 0.30 -0.59
CA ILE A 189 -6.98 -0.87 -0.85
C ILE A 189 -8.47 -0.50 -0.66
N LEU A 190 -8.81 0.35 0.31
CA LEU A 190 -10.16 0.88 0.47
C LEU A 190 -10.57 1.79 -0.69
N GLU A 191 -9.70 2.64 -1.22
CA GLU A 191 -10.02 3.45 -2.40
C GLU A 191 -10.35 2.59 -3.62
N LEU A 192 -9.60 1.51 -3.87
CA LEU A 192 -9.92 0.54 -4.93
C LEU A 192 -11.32 -0.09 -4.72
N LEU A 193 -11.65 -0.46 -3.48
CA LEU A 193 -12.95 -1.04 -3.09
C LEU A 193 -14.12 -0.04 -3.05
N VAL A 194 -13.86 1.26 -2.90
CA VAL A 194 -14.87 2.33 -2.93
C VAL A 194 -15.06 2.89 -4.34
N SER A 195 -14.06 2.74 -5.23
CA SER A 195 -14.10 3.27 -6.60
C SER A 195 -15.25 2.73 -7.48
N SER A 196 -15.89 1.63 -7.08
CA SER A 196 -17.10 1.08 -7.66
C SER A 196 -18.38 1.87 -7.32
N ASP A 197 -18.49 2.47 -6.12
CA ASP A 197 -19.75 2.95 -5.53
C ASP A 197 -19.94 4.49 -5.45
N SER A 198 -19.40 5.19 -6.44
CA SER A 198 -19.82 6.55 -6.90
C SER A 198 -19.38 7.81 -6.11
N LYS A 199 -19.36 8.96 -6.84
CA LYS A 199 -19.16 10.36 -6.39
C LYS A 199 -17.83 10.65 -5.66
N ARG A 200 -16.74 11.12 -6.29
CA ARG A 200 -16.53 11.97 -7.50
C ARG A 200 -16.90 13.46 -7.36
N ASN A 201 -16.42 14.13 -6.31
CA ASN A 201 -16.51 15.60 -6.11
C ASN A 201 -15.14 16.32 -5.99
N THR A 202 -14.02 15.62 -6.21
CA THR A 202 -12.72 15.98 -5.60
C THR A 202 -11.71 16.62 -6.57
N ILE A 203 -11.95 16.54 -7.88
CA ILE A 203 -10.90 16.76 -8.90
C ILE A 203 -10.99 18.14 -9.57
N GLU A 204 -12.18 18.76 -9.69
CA GLU A 204 -12.29 20.20 -9.95
C GLU A 204 -11.46 21.03 -8.95
N ASP A 205 -11.27 20.50 -7.74
CA ASP A 205 -10.49 21.10 -6.66
C ASP A 205 -8.97 20.99 -6.88
N ILE A 206 -8.44 19.78 -7.15
CA ILE A 206 -7.00 19.53 -7.42
C ILE A 206 -6.43 20.53 -8.43
N PHE A 207 -7.19 20.79 -9.49
CA PHE A 207 -6.73 21.54 -10.65
C PHE A 207 -6.20 22.95 -10.31
N GLN A 208 -6.74 23.57 -9.26
CA GLN A 208 -6.44 24.97 -8.95
C GLN A 208 -5.16 25.16 -8.10
N ASP A 209 -4.67 24.13 -7.40
CA ASP A 209 -3.42 24.23 -6.62
C ASP A 209 -2.17 23.87 -7.45
N LEU A 210 -2.32 23.13 -8.54
CA LEU A 210 -1.24 22.69 -9.44
C LEU A 210 -0.73 23.80 -10.40
N LEU A 211 -1.18 25.04 -10.23
CA LEU A 211 -0.89 26.15 -11.15
C LEU A 211 0.36 26.95 -10.78
N ASP A 212 0.75 27.01 -9.50
CA ASP A 212 1.58 28.11 -8.95
C ASP A 212 3.00 27.72 -8.49
N LEU A 213 3.54 26.56 -8.92
CA LEU A 213 4.66 25.89 -8.23
C LEU A 213 6.01 25.92 -8.97
N THR A 214 7.04 26.56 -8.38
CA THR A 214 8.43 26.52 -8.88
C THR A 214 9.54 26.46 -7.80
N THR A 215 10.49 25.52 -8.00
CA THR A 215 11.92 25.52 -7.57
C THR A 215 12.40 25.26 -6.11
N SER A 216 12.78 23.98 -5.83
CA SER A 216 14.17 23.51 -5.44
C SER A 216 14.71 23.69 -4.00
N PRO A 217 15.70 22.90 -3.47
CA PRO A 217 16.11 21.46 -3.59
C PRO A 217 16.32 20.78 -2.18
N LYS A 218 16.98 19.63 -1.87
CA LYS A 218 17.94 18.68 -2.51
C LYS A 218 18.13 17.40 -1.62
N LEU A 219 18.56 16.24 -2.18
CA LEU A 219 19.20 15.05 -1.52
C LEU A 219 18.33 14.22 -0.52
N MET A 220 18.50 12.90 -0.28
CA MET A 220 19.47 11.82 -0.66
C MET A 220 18.75 10.49 -1.03
N SER A 221 19.47 9.45 -1.49
CA SER A 221 18.96 8.09 -1.81
C SER A 221 19.96 6.96 -1.44
N THR A 222 19.49 5.69 -1.46
CA THR A 222 20.24 4.44 -1.18
C THR A 222 20.06 3.40 -2.31
N ALA A 223 20.89 2.35 -2.35
CA ALA A 223 21.09 1.48 -3.53
C ALA A 223 20.38 0.11 -3.48
N SER A 224 20.21 -0.51 -4.66
CA SER A 224 19.59 -1.84 -4.88
C SER A 224 20.20 -2.59 -6.08
N ASP A 225 19.96 -3.90 -6.18
CA ASP A 225 20.57 -4.82 -7.19
C ASP A 225 19.96 -4.73 -8.61
N HIS A 226 19.36 -3.59 -8.99
CA HIS A 226 18.83 -3.40 -10.34
C HIS A 226 19.95 -3.10 -11.37
N PRO A 227 19.72 -3.31 -12.68
CA PRO A 227 20.65 -2.88 -13.72
C PRO A 227 21.02 -1.39 -13.56
N PRO A 228 22.28 -0.96 -13.78
CA PRO A 228 22.71 0.40 -13.47
C PRO A 228 21.86 1.51 -14.11
N ALA A 229 21.27 1.24 -15.29
CA ALA A 229 20.32 2.12 -15.95
C ALA A 229 18.98 2.27 -15.18
N ILE A 230 18.46 1.20 -14.59
CA ILE A 230 17.25 1.22 -13.74
C ILE A 230 17.54 1.83 -12.38
N GLN A 231 18.67 1.51 -11.73
CA GLN A 231 19.05 2.17 -10.49
C GLN A 231 19.18 3.70 -10.71
N LYS A 232 19.77 4.13 -11.84
CA LYS A 232 19.82 5.55 -12.23
C LYS A 232 18.43 6.16 -12.43
N ALA A 233 17.48 5.43 -13.01
CA ALA A 233 16.10 5.87 -13.17
C ALA A 233 15.37 5.97 -11.82
N ALA A 234 15.57 4.99 -10.93
CA ALA A 234 15.04 4.97 -9.57
C ALA A 234 15.55 6.17 -8.75
N ASP A 235 16.86 6.42 -8.78
CA ASP A 235 17.50 7.59 -8.16
C ASP A 235 16.98 8.91 -8.74
N ALA A 236 16.74 8.97 -10.05
CA ALA A 236 16.18 10.15 -10.70
C ALA A 236 14.73 10.40 -10.24
N PHE A 237 13.86 9.37 -10.27
CA PHE A 237 12.49 9.46 -9.76
C PHE A 237 12.45 9.83 -8.26
N ALA A 238 13.28 9.21 -7.41
CA ALA A 238 13.32 9.50 -5.97
C ALA A 238 13.70 10.97 -5.69
N ARG A 239 14.72 11.50 -6.37
CA ARG A 239 15.14 12.92 -6.26
C ARG A 239 14.03 13.87 -6.74
N VAL A 240 13.27 13.46 -7.75
CA VAL A 240 12.15 14.23 -8.29
C VAL A 240 10.96 14.22 -7.32
N LYS A 241 10.55 13.06 -6.78
CA LYS A 241 9.53 12.95 -5.70
C LYS A 241 9.89 13.84 -4.51
N GLN A 242 11.12 13.71 -3.98
CA GLN A 242 11.62 14.52 -2.85
C GLN A 242 11.55 16.02 -3.13
N LYS A 243 11.98 16.47 -4.33
CA LYS A 243 11.93 17.88 -4.72
C LYS A 243 10.49 18.38 -4.97
N PHE A 244 9.60 17.54 -5.49
CA PHE A 244 8.18 17.84 -5.57
C PHE A 244 7.62 18.09 -4.17
N LEU A 245 7.75 17.12 -3.25
CA LEU A 245 7.23 17.21 -1.88
C LEU A 245 7.75 18.43 -1.12
N LYS A 246 9.05 18.69 -1.15
CA LYS A 246 9.62 19.86 -0.48
C LYS A 246 9.14 21.21 -1.05
N SER A 247 8.58 21.21 -2.27
CA SER A 247 7.94 22.39 -2.85
C SER A 247 6.44 22.49 -2.51
N ASN A 248 5.90 21.55 -1.71
CA ASN A 248 4.47 21.20 -1.62
C ASN A 248 4.07 20.61 -0.24
N GLU A 249 4.91 20.76 0.79
CA GLU A 249 4.79 20.05 2.08
C GLU A 249 3.56 20.44 2.92
N ASP A 250 2.89 21.54 2.56
CA ASP A 250 1.61 21.99 3.13
C ASP A 250 0.39 21.25 2.57
N ARG A 251 0.54 20.55 1.42
CA ARG A 251 -0.58 20.01 0.62
C ARG A 251 -0.44 18.55 0.27
N TYR A 252 0.77 18.04 0.04
CA TYR A 252 1.01 16.71 -0.53
C TYR A 252 1.89 15.84 0.38
N VAL A 253 1.51 14.58 0.53
CA VAL A 253 2.28 13.53 1.21
C VAL A 253 2.47 12.37 0.24
N TRP A 254 3.72 11.93 0.08
CA TRP A 254 4.01 10.69 -0.66
C TRP A 254 4.23 9.57 0.34
N HIS A 255 3.41 8.53 0.25
CA HIS A 255 3.50 7.38 1.14
C HIS A 255 4.48 6.36 0.55
N ASP A 256 5.76 6.73 0.63
CA ASP A 256 6.89 6.13 -0.07
C ASP A 256 7.16 4.69 0.41
N GLY A 257 6.43 3.73 -0.15
CA GLY A 257 6.64 2.30 0.06
C GLY A 257 7.86 1.78 -0.70
N TYR A 258 9.05 2.25 -0.33
CA TYR A 258 10.38 1.76 -0.74
C TYR A 258 10.49 1.37 -2.23
N CYS A 259 10.95 2.30 -3.08
CA CYS A 259 11.19 2.17 -4.55
C CYS A 259 11.58 0.78 -5.09
N THR A 260 10.63 -0.15 -5.16
CA THR A 260 10.85 -1.56 -5.51
C THR A 260 10.41 -1.76 -6.94
N TRP A 261 11.37 -1.77 -7.86
CA TRP A 261 11.06 -1.81 -9.29
C TRP A 261 10.75 -3.25 -9.74
N LEU A 262 9.46 -3.56 -9.79
CA LEU A 262 8.92 -4.84 -10.24
C LEU A 262 9.17 -5.01 -11.75
N ILE A 263 9.83 -6.12 -12.12
CA ILE A 263 10.15 -6.41 -13.53
C ILE A 263 8.93 -7.08 -14.19
N ASN A 264 8.33 -6.40 -15.17
CA ASN A 264 7.32 -6.97 -16.03
C ASN A 264 7.96 -7.47 -17.33
N LYS A 265 8.01 -8.80 -17.51
CA LYS A 265 8.57 -9.45 -18.71
C LYS A 265 7.54 -9.76 -19.80
N GLN A 266 6.34 -9.20 -19.71
CA GLN A 266 5.34 -9.32 -20.77
C GLN A 266 5.71 -8.42 -21.96
N ASN A 267 5.73 -9.01 -23.16
CA ASN A 267 5.91 -8.34 -24.46
C ASN A 267 7.35 -7.92 -24.84
N SER A 268 8.35 -8.77 -24.54
CA SER A 268 9.74 -8.71 -25.06
C SER A 268 10.61 -7.48 -24.71
N VAL A 269 10.02 -6.41 -24.16
CA VAL A 269 10.75 -5.29 -23.56
C VAL A 269 10.83 -5.54 -22.05
N ASP A 270 12.02 -5.44 -21.45
CA ASP A 270 12.16 -5.42 -19.98
C ASP A 270 11.62 -4.07 -19.45
N GLU A 271 10.35 -4.05 -19.06
CA GLU A 271 9.70 -2.91 -18.42
C GLU A 271 9.70 -3.06 -16.90
N TYR A 272 10.19 -2.02 -16.21
CA TYR A 272 10.25 -1.94 -14.76
C TYR A 272 9.16 -1.00 -14.27
N ARG A 273 8.42 -1.42 -13.25
CA ARG A 273 7.26 -0.72 -12.69
C ARG A 273 7.45 -0.48 -11.20
N HIS A 274 7.23 0.76 -10.76
CA HIS A 274 7.15 1.14 -9.35
C HIS A 274 5.78 1.77 -9.07
N ASP A 275 5.01 1.17 -8.16
CA ASP A 275 3.71 1.67 -7.71
C ASP A 275 3.88 2.53 -6.46
N ASP A 276 3.22 3.68 -6.41
CA ASP A 276 3.44 4.69 -5.38
C ASP A 276 2.18 5.51 -5.10
N ILE A 277 2.04 6.03 -3.88
CA ILE A 277 0.78 6.65 -3.41
C ILE A 277 1.00 8.13 -3.12
N LEU A 278 0.42 8.99 -3.95
CA LEU A 278 0.41 10.43 -3.76
C LEU A 278 -0.90 10.86 -3.10
N THR A 279 -0.83 11.23 -1.83
CA THR A 279 -1.95 11.77 -1.06
C THR A 279 -1.87 13.29 -1.02
N TYR A 280 -3.01 13.95 -0.97
CA TYR A 280 -3.09 15.40 -0.79
C TYR A 280 -4.28 15.81 0.09
N TYR A 281 -4.12 16.93 0.79
CA TYR A 281 -5.11 17.49 1.72
C TYR A 281 -5.75 18.74 1.15
N ARG A 282 -7.08 18.75 1.02
CA ARG A 282 -7.83 19.94 0.57
C ARG A 282 -9.25 19.97 1.14
N ARG A 283 -9.71 21.15 1.56
CA ARG A 283 -11.06 21.38 2.14
C ARG A 283 -11.39 20.44 3.32
N ASN A 284 -10.40 20.19 4.18
CA ASN A 284 -10.46 19.28 5.32
C ASN A 284 -10.74 17.81 4.97
N GLN A 285 -10.38 17.38 3.76
CA GLN A 285 -10.44 15.99 3.32
C GLN A 285 -9.07 15.54 2.78
N ASN A 286 -8.68 14.31 3.11
CA ASN A 286 -7.59 13.60 2.45
C ASN A 286 -8.12 12.93 1.19
N TYR A 287 -7.25 12.82 0.18
CA TYR A 287 -7.52 12.05 -1.02
C TYR A 287 -6.20 11.43 -1.51
N SER A 288 -6.23 10.19 -1.98
CA SER A 288 -5.04 9.52 -2.51
C SER A 288 -5.18 9.22 -4.00
N ILE A 289 -4.04 9.12 -4.68
CA ILE A 289 -3.95 8.74 -6.08
C ILE A 289 -2.78 7.77 -6.22
N ILE A 290 -3.09 6.56 -6.71
CA ILE A 290 -2.08 5.58 -7.12
C ILE A 290 -1.38 6.14 -8.36
N THR A 291 -0.13 6.52 -8.19
CA THR A 291 0.82 6.89 -9.24
C THR A 291 1.68 5.68 -9.58
N ILE A 292 1.92 5.43 -10.86
CA ILE A 292 2.73 4.31 -11.34
C ILE A 292 3.85 4.88 -12.20
N CYS A 293 5.08 4.69 -11.76
CA CYS A 293 6.27 5.05 -12.51
C CYS A 293 6.73 3.84 -13.32
N PHE A 294 6.99 4.04 -14.62
CA PHE A 294 7.52 2.99 -15.50
C PHE A 294 8.84 3.46 -16.10
N ALA A 295 9.81 2.54 -16.14
CA ALA A 295 11.08 2.68 -16.82
C ALA A 295 11.30 1.44 -17.71
N SER A 296 11.42 1.63 -19.01
CA SER A 296 11.81 0.55 -19.94
C SER A 296 13.13 0.89 -20.62
N ILE A 297 13.95 -0.14 -20.88
CA ILE A 297 15.23 0.01 -21.56
C ILE A 297 15.12 -0.59 -22.96
N ASN A 298 15.70 0.07 -23.96
CA ASN A 298 15.76 -0.48 -25.31
C ASN A 298 16.74 -1.66 -25.43
N ASP A 299 16.60 -2.48 -26.47
CA ASP A 299 17.37 -3.72 -26.69
C ASP A 299 18.90 -3.53 -26.68
N GLU A 300 19.40 -2.32 -26.97
CA GLU A 300 20.83 -1.98 -26.92
C GLU A 300 21.35 -1.61 -25.51
N GLY A 301 20.49 -1.48 -24.51
CA GLY A 301 20.86 -1.05 -23.16
C GLY A 301 21.22 0.43 -23.02
N ARG A 302 20.88 1.28 -24.00
CA ARG A 302 21.40 2.65 -24.17
C ARG A 302 20.41 3.77 -23.88
N VAL A 303 19.11 3.50 -24.07
CA VAL A 303 18.03 4.49 -23.91
C VAL A 303 17.03 3.97 -22.90
N ILE A 304 16.72 4.79 -21.90
CA ILE A 304 15.66 4.55 -20.93
C ILE A 304 14.46 5.41 -21.33
N THR A 305 13.30 4.79 -21.53
CA THR A 305 12.02 5.50 -21.65
C THR A 305 11.39 5.59 -20.27
N LEU A 306 11.18 6.81 -19.78
CA LEU A 306 10.51 7.06 -18.50
C LEU A 306 9.07 7.52 -18.73
N SER A 307 8.16 7.12 -17.86
CA SER A 307 6.75 7.52 -17.91
C SER A 307 6.09 7.46 -16.53
N ILE A 308 5.07 8.28 -16.33
CA ILE A 308 4.21 8.25 -15.14
C ILE A 308 2.77 7.93 -15.55
N GLY A 309 2.02 7.25 -14.70
CA GLY A 309 0.65 6.86 -14.97
C GLY A 309 -0.20 6.68 -13.72
N SER A 310 -1.47 6.36 -13.93
CA SER A 310 -2.43 6.01 -12.88
C SER A 310 -3.57 5.19 -13.49
N THR A 311 -4.11 4.23 -12.74
CA THR A 311 -5.26 3.43 -13.17
C THR A 311 -6.57 4.12 -12.81
N VAL A 312 -7.46 4.29 -13.80
CA VAL A 312 -8.75 4.95 -13.61
C VAL A 312 -9.85 4.06 -14.17
N GLN A 313 -10.69 3.51 -13.29
CA GLN A 313 -11.77 2.59 -13.65
C GLN A 313 -11.24 1.42 -14.52
N GLY A 314 -10.23 0.72 -14.00
CA GLY A 314 -9.51 -0.35 -14.70
C GLY A 314 -8.63 0.08 -15.89
N LYS A 315 -8.65 1.34 -16.33
CA LYS A 315 -7.94 1.79 -17.53
C LYS A 315 -6.66 2.53 -17.17
N MET A 316 -5.53 2.02 -17.66
CA MET A 316 -4.22 2.62 -17.51
C MET A 316 -4.16 3.96 -18.27
N ILE A 317 -3.96 5.06 -17.55
CA ILE A 317 -3.52 6.33 -18.13
C ILE A 317 -2.02 6.39 -17.93
N ARG A 318 -1.25 6.56 -19.02
CA ARG A 318 0.22 6.60 -18.99
C ARG A 318 0.71 7.75 -19.87
N ILE A 319 1.67 8.52 -19.36
CA ILE A 319 2.21 9.73 -19.98
C ILE A 319 3.73 9.63 -20.02
N PRO A 320 4.37 9.83 -21.19
CA PRO A 320 5.82 9.80 -21.30
C PRO A 320 6.45 10.99 -20.57
N LEU A 321 7.48 10.72 -19.77
CA LEU A 321 8.34 11.73 -19.17
C LEU A 321 9.56 12.04 -20.03
N GLY A 322 9.88 11.19 -21.01
CA GLY A 322 10.98 11.39 -21.96
C GLY A 322 11.72 10.10 -22.29
N GLN A 323 12.67 10.20 -23.21
CA GLN A 323 13.64 9.16 -23.53
C GLN A 323 15.04 9.69 -23.28
N TYR A 324 15.83 8.97 -22.48
CA TYR A 324 17.06 9.48 -21.92
C TYR A 324 18.23 8.51 -22.15
N SER A 325 19.38 9.04 -22.54
CA SER A 325 20.61 8.25 -22.67
C SER A 325 21.11 7.81 -21.31
N VAL A 326 21.48 6.53 -21.16
CA VAL A 326 22.10 6.00 -19.93
C VAL A 326 23.38 6.77 -19.57
N ALA A 327 24.09 7.33 -20.56
CA ALA A 327 25.30 8.12 -20.35
C ALA A 327 25.03 9.56 -19.86
N GLN A 328 23.88 10.15 -20.18
CA GLN A 328 23.53 11.55 -19.84
C GLN A 328 23.06 11.67 -18.39
N ASP A 329 23.46 12.72 -17.65
CA ASP A 329 22.71 13.11 -16.44
C ASP A 329 21.42 13.82 -16.85
N TYR A 330 20.33 13.06 -16.85
CA TYR A 330 19.00 13.52 -17.20
C TYR A 330 18.17 13.96 -15.99
N VAL A 331 18.71 13.97 -14.77
CA VAL A 331 17.91 14.25 -13.56
C VAL A 331 17.29 15.64 -13.61
N LYS A 332 18.01 16.66 -14.13
CA LYS A 332 17.47 18.02 -14.28
C LYS A 332 16.31 18.08 -15.27
N GLU A 333 16.48 17.45 -16.44
CA GLU A 333 15.51 17.46 -17.53
C GLU A 333 14.24 16.71 -17.14
N LEU A 334 14.39 15.49 -16.60
CA LEU A 334 13.29 14.72 -16.01
C LEU A 334 12.52 15.52 -14.96
N GLN A 335 13.24 16.26 -14.10
CA GLN A 335 12.67 17.07 -13.04
C GLN A 335 11.98 18.36 -13.53
N GLU A 336 12.26 18.81 -14.75
CA GLU A 336 11.53 19.90 -15.41
C GLU A 336 10.25 19.35 -16.06
N THR A 337 10.33 18.20 -16.73
CA THR A 337 9.18 17.53 -17.37
C THR A 337 8.20 16.92 -16.36
N PHE A 338 8.67 16.33 -15.25
CA PHE A 338 7.82 15.58 -14.31
C PHE A 338 6.69 16.39 -13.70
N ASN A 339 6.92 17.64 -13.29
CA ASN A 339 5.87 18.48 -12.71
C ASN A 339 4.76 18.78 -13.74
N MET A 340 5.15 19.01 -15.00
CA MET A 340 4.22 19.22 -16.11
C MET A 340 3.43 17.95 -16.41
N GLU A 341 4.09 16.79 -16.48
CA GLU A 341 3.43 15.56 -16.89
C GLU A 341 2.66 14.85 -15.75
N LEU A 342 3.05 15.03 -14.49
CA LEU A 342 2.21 14.69 -13.33
C LEU A 342 0.92 15.52 -13.36
N ARG A 343 1.01 16.82 -13.68
CA ARG A 343 -0.17 17.68 -13.87
C ARG A 343 -1.01 17.24 -15.07
N ASN A 344 -0.41 16.86 -16.20
CA ASN A 344 -1.12 16.30 -17.36
C ASN A 344 -1.77 14.95 -17.05
N LEU A 345 -1.18 14.14 -16.17
CA LEU A 345 -1.74 12.88 -15.69
C LEU A 345 -2.97 13.14 -14.83
N LEU A 346 -2.88 14.05 -13.85
CA LEU A 346 -4.00 14.46 -12.99
C LEU A 346 -5.15 15.07 -13.82
N LEU A 347 -4.83 15.85 -14.86
CA LEU A 347 -5.78 16.34 -15.86
C LEU A 347 -6.41 15.20 -16.70
N SER A 348 -5.65 14.18 -17.05
CA SER A 348 -6.15 13.04 -17.82
C SER A 348 -7.09 12.16 -16.98
N ILE A 349 -6.74 11.92 -15.71
CA ILE A 349 -7.59 11.27 -14.70
C ILE A 349 -8.91 12.05 -14.58
N TYR A 350 -8.84 13.37 -14.36
CA TYR A 350 -10.00 14.26 -14.27
C TYR A 350 -10.94 14.14 -15.46
N ASN A 351 -10.43 14.35 -16.68
CA ASN A 351 -11.24 14.34 -17.89
C ASN A 351 -11.85 12.95 -18.16
N LYS A 352 -11.14 11.87 -17.81
CA LYS A 352 -11.67 10.51 -17.90
C LYS A 352 -12.82 10.28 -16.93
N GLN A 353 -12.69 10.73 -15.68
CA GLN A 353 -13.76 10.64 -14.70
C GLN A 353 -14.98 11.51 -15.06
N LYS A 354 -14.76 12.74 -15.53
CA LYS A 354 -15.82 13.69 -15.91
C LYS A 354 -16.64 13.21 -17.10
N SER A 355 -15.99 12.66 -18.13
CA SER A 355 -16.70 12.07 -19.28
C SER A 355 -17.55 10.87 -18.88
N CYS A 356 -17.06 9.97 -18.02
CA CYS A 356 -17.86 8.87 -17.48
C CYS A 356 -19.05 9.34 -16.61
N ALA A 357 -18.91 10.43 -15.85
CA ALA A 357 -20.03 11.00 -15.08
C ALA A 357 -21.16 11.51 -15.99
N ALA A 358 -20.81 12.19 -17.08
CA ALA A 358 -21.77 12.69 -18.07
C ALA A 358 -22.46 11.58 -18.88
N VAL A 359 -21.89 10.37 -18.94
CA VAL A 359 -22.57 9.19 -19.52
C VAL A 359 -23.61 8.64 -18.54
N ILE A 360 -23.23 8.42 -17.27
CA ILE A 360 -24.14 7.87 -16.24
C ILE A 360 -25.36 8.78 -16.04
N ALA A 361 -25.15 10.10 -15.99
CA ALA A 361 -26.21 11.12 -15.88
C ALA A 361 -27.04 11.33 -17.17
N ARG A 362 -26.85 10.50 -18.20
CA ARG A 362 -27.71 10.42 -19.40
C ARG A 362 -28.38 9.05 -19.57
N SER A 363 -28.06 8.10 -18.69
CA SER A 363 -28.69 6.77 -18.61
C SER A 363 -29.60 6.63 -17.36
N GLN A 364 -29.90 7.76 -16.72
CA GLN A 364 -30.83 7.95 -15.59
C GLN A 364 -31.81 9.06 -15.98
#